data_AF-A0AAE2XTX7-F1
#
_entry.id   AF-A0AAE2XTX7-F1
#
_cell.length_a   1.000
_cell.length_b   1.000
_cell.length_c   1.000
_cell.angle_alpha   90.00
_cell.angle_beta   90.00
_cell.angle_gamma   90.00
#
_symmetry.space_group_name_H-M   'P 1'
#
loop_
_entity.id
_entity.type
_entity.pdbx_description
1 polymer ?
#
loop_
_entity_poly.entity_id
_entity_poly.type
_entity_poly.pdbx_seq_one_letter_code
_entity_poly.pdbx_strand_id
1 'polypeptide(L)'
;MEENVEFKSVNELNPASRRVNLKVKVVNVSDVREVVSRRDGSVHKVAEALVGDKTGSILLTLWDDAISEVSPGSSMMIKNGYVSLFRGQMRLNLGRYGNIETIEEEIEANTDNNLSDNVYRQPSMPRSSFGQGEPYRKKPRRGGQKPRRRR
;
A
#
# COMPACT_ATOMS: atom_id res chain seq x y z
N MET A 1 2.65 -22.34 23.33
CA MET A 1 2.71 -22.69 21.90
C MET A 1 3.58 -21.64 21.25
N GLU A 2 4.79 -21.99 20.85
CA GLU A 2 5.63 -21.09 20.04
C GLU A 2 4.97 -20.98 18.66
N GLU A 3 4.48 -19.80 18.32
CA GLU A 3 4.07 -19.53 16.95
C GLU A 3 5.30 -19.59 16.06
N ASN A 4 5.33 -20.51 15.11
CA ASN A 4 6.31 -20.48 14.02
C ASN A 4 6.01 -19.25 13.15
N VAL A 5 6.68 -18.14 13.45
CA VAL A 5 6.59 -16.92 12.66
C VAL A 5 7.46 -17.10 11.41
N GLU A 6 6.81 -17.22 10.25
CA GLU A 6 7.51 -17.27 8.96
C GLU A 6 8.03 -15.88 8.59
N PHE A 7 9.33 -15.77 8.30
CA PHE A 7 9.98 -14.56 7.79
C PHE A 7 10.23 -14.70 6.29
N LYS A 8 9.90 -13.64 5.55
CA LYS A 8 10.18 -13.54 4.12
C LYS A 8 11.41 -12.69 3.87
N SER A 9 12.00 -12.86 2.69
CA SER A 9 13.03 -11.95 2.21
C SER A 9 12.42 -10.74 1.51
N VAL A 10 13.18 -9.65 1.43
CA VAL A 10 12.71 -8.42 0.77
C VAL A 10 12.40 -8.69 -0.71
N ASN A 11 13.26 -9.41 -1.44
CA ASN A 11 13.08 -9.68 -2.87
C ASN A 11 11.83 -10.51 -3.22
N GLU A 12 11.24 -11.22 -2.25
CA GLU A 12 9.99 -11.98 -2.46
C GLU A 12 8.73 -11.10 -2.33
N LEU A 13 8.89 -9.83 -1.96
CA LEU A 13 7.79 -8.89 -1.84
C LEU A 13 7.25 -8.50 -3.22
N ASN A 14 5.92 -8.40 -3.30
CA ASN A 14 5.20 -7.92 -4.46
C ASN A 14 4.08 -6.97 -4.02
N PRO A 15 3.42 -6.26 -4.96
CA PRO A 15 2.37 -5.30 -4.61
C PRO A 15 1.15 -5.88 -3.88
N ALA A 16 0.96 -7.21 -3.93
CA ALA A 16 -0.12 -7.91 -3.25
C ALA A 16 0.32 -8.53 -1.91
N SER A 17 1.58 -8.40 -1.51
CA SER A 17 2.11 -8.97 -0.27
C SER A 17 1.46 -8.33 0.96
N ARG A 18 0.87 -9.16 1.82
CA ARG A 18 0.22 -8.77 3.08
C ARG A 18 0.62 -9.74 4.19
N ARG A 19 0.54 -9.29 5.45
CA ARG A 19 0.88 -10.09 6.65
C ARG A 19 2.30 -10.68 6.54
N VAL A 20 3.24 -9.88 6.05
CA VAL A 20 4.63 -10.30 5.90
C VAL A 20 5.40 -9.99 7.17
N ASN A 21 6.28 -10.91 7.57
CA ASN A 21 7.26 -10.65 8.61
C ASN A 21 8.63 -10.60 7.95
N LEU A 22 9.45 -9.61 8.31
CA LEU A 22 10.74 -9.35 7.69
C LEU A 22 11.77 -9.07 8.78
N LYS A 23 13.03 -9.42 8.52
CA LYS A 23 14.17 -8.92 9.28
C LYS A 23 15.00 -8.07 8.34
N VAL A 24 15.25 -6.83 8.71
CA VAL A 24 15.88 -5.82 7.84
C VAL A 24 16.79 -4.91 8.63
N LYS A 25 17.80 -4.36 7.97
CA LYS A 25 18.61 -3.25 8.48
C LYS A 25 18.08 -1.92 7.95
N VAL A 26 18.08 -0.92 8.82
CA VAL A 26 17.76 0.46 8.47
C VAL A 26 19.00 1.09 7.85
N VAL A 27 18.91 1.49 6.60
CA VAL A 27 20.00 2.16 5.88
C VAL A 27 19.94 3.66 6.12
N ASN A 28 18.76 4.26 5.97
CA ASN A 28 18.55 5.69 6.15
C ASN A 28 17.10 5.99 6.53
N VAL A 29 16.86 7.12 7.18
CA VAL A 29 15.54 7.66 7.51
C VAL A 29 15.45 9.07 6.93
N SER A 30 14.40 9.34 6.15
CA SER A 30 14.16 10.64 5.55
C SER A 30 13.72 11.67 6.59
N ASP A 31 13.75 12.94 6.20
CA ASP A 31 13.16 14.01 7.00
C ASP A 31 11.69 13.75 7.29
N VAL A 32 11.27 14.14 8.50
CA VAL A 32 9.89 14.06 8.94
C VAL A 32 9.10 15.17 8.25
N ARG A 33 7.98 14.79 7.62
CA ARG A 33 7.01 15.73 7.04
C ARG A 33 5.67 15.60 7.73
N GLU A 34 4.94 16.70 7.77
CA GLU A 34 3.58 16.74 8.30
C GLU A 34 2.56 16.56 7.17
N VAL A 35 1.53 15.77 7.43
CA VAL A 35 0.41 15.54 6.52
C VAL A 35 -0.90 15.77 7.26
N VAL A 36 -1.81 16.50 6.63
CA VAL A 36 -3.14 16.76 7.20
C VAL A 36 -4.10 15.69 6.70
N SER A 37 -4.74 14.99 7.65
CA SER A 37 -5.79 14.03 7.34
C SER A 37 -6.99 14.74 6.73
N ARG A 38 -7.44 14.23 5.57
CA ARG A 38 -8.63 14.76 4.89
C ARG A 38 -9.95 14.42 5.59
N ARG A 39 -9.92 13.49 6.54
CA ARG A 39 -11.14 12.97 7.18
C ARG A 39 -11.59 13.83 8.35
N ASP A 40 -10.64 14.29 9.15
CA ASP A 40 -10.83 14.91 10.46
C ASP A 40 -9.94 16.16 10.66
N GLY A 41 -9.04 16.48 9.72
CA GLY A 41 -8.18 17.66 9.79
C GLY A 41 -7.01 17.54 10.76
N SER A 42 -6.79 16.36 11.35
CA SER A 42 -5.65 16.09 12.24
C SER A 42 -4.33 16.13 11.48
N VAL A 43 -3.28 16.57 12.17
CA VAL A 43 -1.91 16.60 11.64
C VAL A 43 -1.20 15.34 12.08
N HIS A 44 -0.65 14.60 11.11
CA HIS A 44 0.17 13.41 11.34
C HIS A 44 1.58 13.64 10.83
N LYS A 45 2.55 12.99 11.47
CA LYS A 45 3.93 12.97 11.01
C LYS A 45 4.18 11.71 10.21
N VAL A 46 4.89 11.85 9.10
CA VAL A 46 5.31 10.73 8.27
C VAL A 46 6.77 10.87 7.87
N ALA A 47 7.50 9.76 7.91
CA ALA A 47 8.86 9.63 7.40
C ALA A 47 8.97 8.37 6.53
N GLU A 48 9.94 8.33 5.63
CA GLU A 48 10.28 7.14 4.86
C GLU A 48 11.65 6.62 5.32
N ALA A 49 11.74 5.34 5.64
CA ALA A 49 13.00 4.68 5.97
C ALA A 49 13.38 3.71 4.86
N LEU A 50 14.60 3.81 4.33
CA LEU A 50 15.15 2.78 3.47
C LEU A 50 15.59 1.61 4.34
N VAL A 51 14.93 0.47 4.19
CA VAL A 51 15.23 -0.75 4.93
C VAL A 51 15.56 -1.88 3.95
N GLY A 52 16.44 -2.79 4.31
CA GLY A 52 16.80 -3.89 3.42
C GLY A 52 17.41 -5.09 4.12
N ASP A 53 17.44 -6.19 3.39
CA ASP A 53 18.19 -7.40 3.73
C ASP A 53 19.18 -7.71 2.60
N LYS A 54 19.85 -8.86 2.69
CA LYS A 54 20.82 -9.30 1.67
C LYS A 54 20.23 -9.44 0.27
N THR A 55 18.91 -9.58 0.16
CA THR A 55 18.20 -9.81 -1.12
C THR A 55 17.77 -8.51 -1.78
N GLY A 56 17.56 -7.43 -1.02
CA GLY A 56 17.23 -6.11 -1.55
C GLY A 56 16.77 -5.13 -0.49
N SER A 57 16.35 -3.95 -0.94
CA SER A 57 15.84 -2.88 -0.09
C SER A 57 14.45 -2.41 -0.53
N ILE A 58 13.71 -1.81 0.39
CA ILE A 58 12.38 -1.24 0.18
C ILE A 58 12.19 -0.04 1.11
N LEU A 59 11.41 0.95 0.67
CA LEU A 59 11.01 2.08 1.50
C LEU A 59 9.86 1.68 2.44
N LEU A 60 10.10 1.85 3.75
CA LEU A 60 9.14 1.68 4.83
C LEU A 60 8.53 3.04 5.19
N THR A 61 7.21 3.14 5.17
CA THR A 61 6.48 4.32 5.64
C THR A 61 6.28 4.24 7.14
N LEU A 62 6.78 5.23 7.88
CA LEU A 62 6.65 5.37 9.33
C LEU A 62 5.69 6.51 9.66
N TRP A 63 4.79 6.27 10.61
CA TRP A 63 3.77 7.22 11.05
C TRP A 63 3.95 7.56 12.53
N ASP A 64 3.83 8.84 12.86
CA ASP A 64 3.78 9.37 14.22
C ASP A 64 4.89 8.75 15.12
N ASP A 65 4.51 8.01 16.17
CA ASP A 65 5.44 7.47 17.16
C ASP A 65 6.42 6.43 16.57
N ALA A 66 6.01 5.71 15.52
CA ALA A 66 6.86 4.71 14.86
C ALA A 66 8.11 5.32 14.21
N ILE A 67 8.13 6.64 13.98
CA ILE A 67 9.32 7.35 13.49
C ILE A 67 10.44 7.30 14.53
N SER A 68 10.09 7.38 15.82
CA SER A 68 11.06 7.40 16.91
C SER A 68 11.61 6.01 17.29
N GLU A 69 10.91 4.94 16.88
CA GLU A 69 11.32 3.55 17.12
C GLU A 69 12.42 3.07 16.15
N VAL A 70 12.68 3.82 15.08
CA VAL A 70 13.58 3.42 14.00
C VAL A 70 14.81 4.32 14.00
N SER A 71 16.00 3.70 14.05
CA SER A 71 17.28 4.40 14.02
C SER A 71 18.11 3.95 12.82
N PRO A 72 18.73 4.87 12.05
CA PRO A 72 19.66 4.50 10.99
C PRO A 72 20.78 3.59 11.51
N GLY A 73 21.09 2.54 10.76
CA GLY A 73 22.14 1.58 11.07
C GLY A 73 21.72 0.41 11.96
N SER A 74 20.56 0.45 12.61
CA SER A 74 20.07 -0.66 13.43
C SER A 74 19.41 -1.76 12.59
N SER A 75 19.45 -2.99 13.10
CA SER A 75 18.66 -4.10 12.59
C SER A 75 17.32 -4.17 13.33
N MET A 76 16.27 -4.52 12.61
CA MET A 76 14.93 -4.62 13.16
C MET A 76 14.14 -5.75 12.52
N MET A 77 13.18 -6.29 13.27
CA MET A 77 12.15 -7.15 12.74
C MET A 77 10.85 -6.37 12.58
N ILE A 78 10.19 -6.59 11.46
CA ILE A 78 8.87 -6.05 11.15
C ILE A 78 7.90 -7.22 11.18
N LYS A 79 6.88 -7.14 12.02
CA LYS A 79 5.80 -8.15 12.09
C LYS A 79 4.53 -7.59 11.46
N ASN A 80 3.81 -8.45 10.73
CA ASN A 80 2.50 -8.14 10.14
C ASN A 80 2.50 -6.84 9.28
N GLY A 81 3.55 -6.70 8.46
CA GLY A 81 3.65 -5.64 7.45
C GLY A 81 2.81 -5.94 6.21
N TYR A 82 2.63 -4.92 5.37
CA TYR A 82 2.03 -5.07 4.04
C TYR A 82 2.65 -4.11 3.03
N VAL A 83 2.63 -4.51 1.76
CA VAL A 83 3.06 -3.67 0.65
C VAL A 83 1.87 -2.89 0.11
N SER A 84 2.08 -1.61 -0.17
CA SER A 84 1.15 -0.77 -0.93
C SER A 84 1.88 -0.06 -2.06
N LEU A 85 1.12 0.48 -3.01
CA LEU A 85 1.66 1.28 -4.10
C LEU A 85 1.40 2.76 -3.85
N PHE A 86 2.46 3.53 -3.67
CA PHE A 86 2.40 4.99 -3.66
C PHE A 86 2.96 5.51 -4.99
N ARG A 87 2.11 6.18 -5.78
CA ARG A 87 2.47 6.67 -7.13
C ARG A 87 3.08 5.58 -8.05
N GLY A 88 2.60 4.34 -7.90
CA GLY A 88 3.09 3.19 -8.66
C GLY A 88 4.33 2.51 -8.08
N GLN A 89 4.97 3.08 -7.07
CA GLN A 89 6.14 2.49 -6.40
C GLN A 89 5.73 1.71 -5.15
N MET A 90 6.43 0.61 -4.87
CA MET A 90 6.17 -0.17 -3.66
C MET A 90 6.63 0.58 -2.41
N ARG A 91 5.80 0.49 -1.37
CA ARG A 91 6.08 0.95 -0.01
C ARG A 91 5.68 -0.13 0.98
N LEU A 92 6.57 -0.46 1.89
CA LEU A 92 6.25 -1.28 3.05
C LEU A 92 5.55 -0.43 4.11
N ASN A 93 4.51 -0.96 4.74
CA ASN A 93 3.73 -0.29 5.77
C ASN A 93 3.44 -1.26 6.90
N LEU A 94 3.22 -0.73 8.11
CA LEU A 94 2.79 -1.53 9.26
C LEU A 94 1.28 -1.79 9.23
N GLY A 95 0.87 -3.04 9.42
CA GLY A 95 -0.53 -3.40 9.59
C GLY A 95 -1.11 -2.87 10.90
N ARG A 96 -2.44 -2.97 11.06
CA ARG A 96 -3.15 -2.57 12.29
C ARG A 96 -2.60 -3.23 13.58
N TYR A 97 -2.15 -4.47 13.44
CA TYR A 97 -1.50 -5.24 14.50
C TYR A 97 -0.03 -5.49 14.15
N GLY A 98 0.58 -4.58 13.39
CA GLY A 98 1.98 -4.61 13.04
C GLY A 98 2.82 -4.06 14.18
N ASN A 99 4.05 -4.54 14.28
CA ASN A 99 4.99 -4.09 15.29
C ASN A 99 6.41 -4.11 14.71
N ILE A 100 7.25 -3.21 15.21
CA ILE A 100 8.68 -3.12 14.93
C ILE A 100 9.42 -3.44 16.21
N GLU A 101 10.40 -4.33 16.15
CA GLU A 101 11.30 -4.61 17.27
C GLU A 101 12.74 -4.49 16.78
N THR A 102 13.56 -3.71 17.48
CA THR A 102 15.01 -3.67 17.21
C THR A 102 15.63 -4.99 17.66
N ILE A 103 16.54 -5.54 16.86
CA ILE A 103 17.23 -6.81 17.14
C ILE A 103 18.74 -6.61 17.10
N GLU A 104 19.47 -7.43 17.84
CA GLU A 104 20.95 -7.40 17.88
C GLU A 104 21.59 -8.17 16.70
N GLU A 105 20.80 -8.87 15.90
CA GLU A 105 21.27 -9.61 14.73
C GLU A 105 21.80 -8.64 13.66
N GLU A 106 23.05 -8.82 13.24
CA GLU A 106 23.63 -8.00 12.19
C GLU A 106 23.12 -8.44 10.81
N ILE A 107 22.42 -7.54 10.12
CA ILE A 107 21.84 -7.80 8.80
C ILE A 107 22.53 -6.90 7.80
N GLU A 108 23.02 -7.47 6.70
CA GLU A 108 23.51 -6.68 5.58
C GLU A 108 22.34 -6.29 4.68
N ALA A 109 22.23 -4.99 4.34
CA ALA A 109 21.23 -4.49 3.42
C ALA A 109 21.84 -4.33 2.02
N ASN A 110 21.24 -4.98 1.02
CA ASN A 110 21.56 -4.76 -0.38
C ASN A 110 20.75 -3.58 -0.91
N THR A 111 21.40 -2.43 -1.06
CA THR A 111 20.79 -1.20 -1.57
C THR A 111 20.72 -1.13 -3.10
N ASP A 112 21.45 -2.01 -3.81
CA ASP A 112 21.46 -2.01 -5.27
C ASP A 112 20.16 -2.59 -5.85
N ASN A 113 19.52 -3.51 -5.11
CA ASN A 113 18.21 -4.06 -5.47
C ASN A 113 17.08 -3.37 -4.68
N ASN A 114 16.79 -2.12 -5.02
CA ASN A 114 15.71 -1.37 -4.38
C ASN A 114 14.36 -1.62 -5.07
N LEU A 115 13.49 -2.38 -4.41
CA LEU A 115 12.15 -2.70 -4.88
C LEU A 115 11.21 -1.50 -4.98
N SER A 116 11.50 -0.41 -4.29
CA SER A 116 10.73 0.83 -4.37
C SER A 116 10.98 1.65 -5.62
N ASP A 117 12.06 1.38 -6.36
CA ASP A 117 12.36 2.11 -7.61
C ASP A 117 11.53 1.60 -8.79
N ASN A 118 11.01 0.38 -8.69
CA ASN A 118 10.13 -0.20 -9.70
C ASN A 118 8.76 0.50 -9.73
N VAL A 119 8.38 1.00 -10.91
CA VAL A 119 7.07 1.61 -11.15
C VAL A 119 6.12 0.56 -11.71
N TYR A 120 5.22 0.08 -10.87
CA TYR A 120 4.13 -0.79 -11.27
C TYR A 120 3.07 0.03 -11.97
N ARG A 121 2.77 -0.35 -13.23
CA ARG A 121 1.63 0.19 -13.96
C ARG A 121 0.37 -0.24 -13.20
N GLN A 122 -0.26 0.70 -12.48
CA GLN A 122 -1.62 0.48 -12.04
C GLN A 122 -2.42 0.16 -13.30
N PRO A 123 -3.17 -0.96 -13.36
CA PRO A 123 -4.08 -1.17 -14.46
C PRO A 123 -4.94 0.10 -14.50
N SER A 124 -4.80 0.87 -15.57
CA SER A 124 -5.73 1.93 -15.85
C SER A 124 -7.05 1.17 -15.88
N MET A 125 -7.86 1.28 -14.82
CA MET A 125 -9.24 0.86 -14.94
C MET A 125 -9.68 1.56 -16.23
N PRO A 126 -10.12 0.82 -17.27
CA PRO A 126 -10.69 1.49 -18.41
C PRO A 126 -11.74 2.38 -17.80
N ARG A 127 -11.58 3.70 -17.92
CA ARG A 127 -12.62 4.63 -17.52
C ARG A 127 -13.83 4.05 -18.19
N SER A 128 -14.77 3.54 -17.40
CA SER A 128 -16.11 3.22 -17.89
C SER A 128 -16.45 4.42 -18.77
N SER A 129 -16.64 4.14 -20.06
CA SER A 129 -16.95 5.16 -21.06
C SER A 129 -18.32 5.71 -20.71
N PHE A 130 -18.37 6.56 -19.69
CA PHE A 130 -19.49 7.42 -19.39
C PHE A 130 -19.45 8.53 -20.42
N GLY A 131 -20.11 8.25 -21.54
CA GLY A 131 -20.28 9.19 -22.62
C GLY A 131 -20.55 8.51 -23.95
N GLN A 132 -21.65 7.75 -24.03
CA GLN A 132 -22.67 7.88 -25.06
C GLN A 132 -23.92 7.24 -24.46
N GLY A 133 -24.94 8.05 -24.18
CA GLY A 133 -26.21 7.55 -23.68
C GLY A 133 -26.84 6.64 -24.73
N GLU A 134 -26.97 5.36 -24.43
CA GLU A 134 -28.09 4.61 -24.97
C GLU A 134 -29.32 5.01 -24.14
N PRO A 135 -30.28 5.77 -24.69
CA PRO A 135 -31.50 6.02 -23.97
C PRO A 135 -32.16 4.66 -23.74
N TYR A 136 -32.48 4.37 -22.48
CA TYR A 136 -33.40 3.29 -22.11
C TYR A 136 -34.62 3.39 -23.02
N ARG A 137 -34.65 2.52 -24.03
CA ARG A 137 -35.76 2.42 -24.98
C ARG A 137 -36.91 1.85 -24.18
N LYS A 138 -37.68 2.73 -23.52
CA LYS A 138 -38.98 2.41 -22.93
C LYS A 138 -39.76 1.69 -24.03
N LYS A 139 -39.97 0.38 -23.86
CA LYS A 139 -40.90 -0.37 -24.71
C LYS A 139 -42.22 0.40 -24.68
N PRO A 140 -42.78 0.83 -25.83
CA PRO A 140 -44.10 1.44 -25.81
C PRO A 140 -45.08 0.40 -25.29
N ARG A 141 -45.80 0.77 -24.22
CA ARG A 141 -47.00 0.09 -23.78
C ARG A 141 -47.93 -0.01 -24.99
N ARG A 142 -48.19 -1.23 -25.45
CA ARG A 142 -49.35 -1.53 -26.30
C ARG A 142 -50.59 -1.12 -25.50
N GLY A 143 -51.07 0.09 -25.75
CA GLY A 143 -52.09 0.73 -24.96
C GLY A 143 -52.87 1.73 -25.79
N GLY A 144 -53.71 1.19 -26.67
CA GLY A 144 -54.89 1.88 -27.16
C GLY A 144 -54.69 2.73 -28.41
N GLN A 145 -55.46 2.42 -29.45
CA GLN A 145 -56.67 3.20 -29.76
C GLN A 145 -57.37 2.54 -30.93
N LYS A 146 -58.71 2.47 -30.87
CA LYS A 146 -59.49 3.33 -31.77
C LYS A 146 -60.88 3.62 -31.19
N PRO A 147 -61.44 4.80 -31.51
CA PRO A 147 -62.58 5.38 -30.83
C PRO A 147 -63.91 4.94 -31.45
N ARG A 148 -64.96 5.03 -30.63
CA ARG A 148 -66.35 5.00 -31.10
C ARG A 148 -66.64 6.24 -31.95
N ARG A 149 -67.32 6.06 -33.08
CA ARG A 149 -68.44 6.93 -33.47
C ARG A 149 -69.44 6.19 -34.36
N ARG A 150 -70.70 6.51 -34.07
CA ARG A 150 -71.95 6.00 -34.63
C ARG A 150 -72.13 6.42 -36.08
N ARG A 151 -72.88 5.61 -36.83
CA ARG A 151 -74.01 6.09 -37.63
C ARG A 151 -75.20 5.18 -37.32
#